data_AF-D3JXA3-F1
#
_entry.id   AF-D3JXA3-F1
#
_cell.length_a   1.000
_cell.length_b   1.000
_cell.length_c   1.000
_cell.angle_alpha   90.00
_cell.angle_beta   90.00
_cell.angle_gamma   90.00
#
_symmetry.space_group_name_H-M   'P 1'
#
loop_
_entity.id
_entity.type
_entity.pdbx_description
1 polymer ?
#
loop_
_entity_poly.entity_id
_entity_poly.type
_entity_poly.pdbx_seq_one_letter_code
_entity_poly.pdbx_strand_id
1 'polypeptide(L)'
;WNKPNKKSARIVGDVIGKYHPHGDVAVYGTIVRMAQPFSLRYLLIDGQGNFGSVDGDAPAAMRYTEIRLSRFAHALMADLDKETVDFAPNYDETEMAPAVLPTRVPNLLINGASGIAVGMA
;
A
#
# COMPACT_ATOMS: atom_id res chain seq x y z
N TRP A 1 5.82 -12.25 -3.72
CA TRP A 1 6.27 -12.62 -2.37
C TRP A 1 7.62 -13.34 -2.39
N ASN A 2 8.03 -13.88 -3.54
CA ASN A 2 9.29 -14.60 -3.78
C ASN A 2 10.49 -13.72 -4.17
N LYS A 3 10.35 -12.39 -4.12
CA LYS A 3 11.45 -11.44 -4.37
C LYS A 3 11.92 -10.83 -3.04
N PRO A 4 13.19 -10.39 -2.96
CA PRO A 4 13.72 -9.72 -1.77
C PRO A 4 13.01 -8.38 -1.52
N ASN A 5 13.08 -7.92 -0.27
CA ASN A 5 12.57 -6.61 0.12
C ASN A 5 13.32 -5.48 -0.59
N LYS A 6 12.66 -4.32 -0.68
CA LYS A 6 13.25 -3.07 -1.19
C LYS A 6 13.09 -1.99 -0.13
N LYS A 7 14.04 -1.06 -0.10
CA LYS A 7 14.01 0.09 0.83
C LYS A 7 12.70 0.86 0.71
N SER A 8 12.04 1.11 1.84
CA SER A 8 10.76 1.84 1.86
C SER A 8 10.88 3.22 1.22
N ALA A 9 11.99 3.93 1.47
CA ALA A 9 12.26 5.23 0.87
C ALA A 9 12.21 5.23 -0.66
N ARG A 10 12.68 4.16 -1.32
CA ARG A 10 12.59 4.04 -2.77
C ARG A 10 11.14 3.92 -3.23
N ILE A 11 10.36 3.05 -2.58
CA ILE A 11 8.97 2.81 -2.94
C ILE A 11 8.12 4.07 -2.71
N VAL A 12 8.34 4.78 -1.60
CA VAL A 12 7.68 6.06 -1.30
C VAL A 12 7.98 7.09 -2.38
N GLY A 13 9.26 7.25 -2.77
CA GLY A 13 9.65 8.17 -3.84
C GLY A 13 9.01 7.84 -5.19
N ASP A 14 9.01 6.57 -5.59
CA ASP A 14 8.40 6.11 -6.84
C ASP A 14 6.88 6.36 -6.85
N VAL A 15 6.18 6.17 -5.73
CA VAL A 15 4.73 6.41 -5.61
C VAL A 15 4.41 7.89 -5.75
N ILE A 16 5.15 8.77 -5.06
CA ILE A 16 4.87 10.21 -5.07
C ILE A 16 5.21 10.82 -6.43
N GLY A 17 6.34 10.43 -7.00
CA GLY A 17 6.82 10.98 -8.26
C GLY A 17 6.00 10.56 -9.48
N LYS A 18 5.12 9.55 -9.35
CA LYS A 18 4.35 9.03 -10.50
C LYS A 18 2.84 9.05 -10.29
N TYR A 19 2.34 8.74 -9.10
CA TYR A 19 0.92 8.40 -8.94
C TYR A 19 0.20 9.17 -7.82
N HIS A 20 0.92 9.62 -6.79
CA HIS A 20 0.30 10.22 -5.61
C HIS A 20 0.99 11.55 -5.25
N PRO A 21 0.57 12.69 -5.83
CA PRO A 21 1.27 13.98 -5.74
C PRO A 21 1.04 14.68 -4.39
N HIS A 22 1.34 13.98 -3.30
CA HIS A 22 1.14 14.41 -1.92
C HIS A 22 2.36 14.04 -1.05
N GLY A 23 2.30 14.40 0.23
CA GLY A 23 3.43 14.25 1.15
C GLY A 23 3.86 12.80 1.41
N ASP A 24 5.17 12.61 1.57
CA ASP A 24 5.82 11.34 1.86
C ASP A 24 5.41 10.72 3.19
N VAL A 25 5.16 11.56 4.20
CA VAL A 25 4.69 11.16 5.52
C VAL A 25 3.40 10.34 5.43
N ALA A 26 2.44 10.75 4.60
CA ALA A 26 1.16 10.05 4.43
C ALA A 26 1.35 8.68 3.75
N VAL A 27 2.17 8.64 2.69
CA VAL A 27 2.49 7.40 1.97
C VAL A 27 3.21 6.40 2.87
N TYR A 28 4.26 6.84 3.57
CA TYR A 28 5.02 5.97 4.48
C TYR A 28 4.18 5.51 5.67
N GLY A 29 3.38 6.40 6.28
CA GLY A 29 2.46 6.03 7.36
C GLY A 29 1.46 4.96 6.93
N THR A 30 0.94 5.06 5.70
CA THR A 30 0.03 4.06 5.12
C THR A 30 0.73 2.71 4.91
N ILE A 31 1.97 2.72 4.39
CA ILE A 31 2.79 1.51 4.27
C ILE A 31 2.99 0.85 5.63
N VAL A 32 3.34 1.64 6.65
CA VAL A 32 3.57 1.12 8.01
C VAL A 32 2.30 0.47 8.54
N ARG A 33 1.16 1.14 8.42
CA ARG A 33 -0.14 0.61 8.86
C ARG A 33 -0.48 -0.73 8.18
N MET A 34 -0.15 -0.89 6.91
CA MET A 34 -0.41 -2.11 6.14
C MET A 34 0.54 -3.27 6.44
N ALA A 35 1.66 -3.00 7.15
CA ALA A 35 2.65 -3.99 7.57
C ALA A 35 2.49 -4.42 9.04
N GLN A 36 1.65 -3.74 9.82
CA GLN A 36 1.46 -4.01 11.25
C GLN A 36 0.44 -5.14 11.50
N PRO A 37 0.82 -6.29 12.09
CA PRO A 37 -0.06 -7.44 12.30
C PRO A 37 -1.20 -7.18 13.28
N PHE A 38 -1.08 -6.14 14.12
CA PHE A 38 -2.12 -5.70 15.05
C PHE A 38 -3.09 -4.67 14.44
N SER A 39 -2.83 -4.22 13.21
CA SER A 39 -3.60 -3.17 12.52
C SER A 39 -4.61 -3.73 11.50
N LEU A 40 -4.24 -4.81 10.80
CA LEU A 40 -5.07 -5.45 9.78
C LEU A 40 -5.23 -6.95 10.03
N ARG A 41 -6.39 -7.49 9.64
CA ARG A 41 -6.66 -8.93 9.74
C ARG A 41 -5.78 -9.76 8.79
N TYR A 42 -5.56 -9.27 7.56
CA TYR A 42 -4.64 -9.83 6.57
C TYR A 42 -3.75 -8.72 6.01
N LEU A 43 -2.45 -8.84 6.28
CA LEU A 43 -1.45 -7.86 5.83
C LEU A 43 -1.34 -7.80 4.31
N LEU A 44 -1.22 -6.58 3.79
CA LEU A 44 -0.98 -6.32 2.37
C LEU A 44 0.52 -6.12 2.08
N ILE A 45 1.27 -5.66 3.08
CA ILE A 45 2.72 -5.44 3.00
C ILE A 45 3.41 -6.40 3.96
N ASP A 46 4.47 -7.04 3.47
CA ASP A 46 5.43 -7.80 4.28
C ASP A 46 6.64 -6.89 4.52
N GLY A 47 6.88 -6.53 5.79
CA GLY A 47 7.86 -5.54 6.20
C GLY A 47 9.02 -6.16 6.99
N GLN A 48 10.22 -5.64 6.77
CA GLN A 48 11.43 -5.97 7.52
C GLN A 48 12.00 -4.71 8.19
N GLY A 49 12.23 -4.78 9.50
CA GLY A 49 12.67 -3.67 10.34
C GLY A 49 11.65 -3.34 11.43
N ASN A 50 11.84 -2.21 12.11
CA ASN A 50 10.89 -1.75 13.13
C ASN A 50 9.72 -0.98 12.49
N PHE A 51 8.52 -1.54 12.59
CA PHE A 51 7.25 -0.96 12.11
C PHE A 51 6.33 -0.47 13.24
N GLY A 52 6.90 -0.25 14.43
CA GLY A 52 6.16 0.17 15.62
C GLY A 52 5.54 -1.01 16.39
N SER A 53 4.90 -0.68 17.50
CA SER A 53 4.35 -1.64 18.45
C SER A 53 2.92 -1.27 18.87
N VAL A 54 2.24 -2.19 19.56
CA VAL A 54 0.93 -1.93 20.19
C VAL A 54 1.02 -0.95 21.36
N ASP A 55 2.22 -0.76 21.91
CA ASP A 55 2.48 0.16 23.03
C ASP A 55 2.61 1.63 22.57
N GLY A 56 2.50 1.87 21.26
CA GLY A 56 2.55 3.21 20.67
C GLY A 56 3.93 3.63 20.18
N ASP A 57 4.92 2.72 20.15
CA ASP A 57 6.23 3.03 19.59
C ASP A 57 6.12 3.37 18.10
N ALA A 58 6.75 4.47 17.71
CA ALA A 58 6.81 4.87 16.32
C ALA A 58 7.65 3.89 15.48
N PRO A 59 7.31 3.71 14.18
CA PRO A 59 8.16 2.95 13.26
C PRO A 59 9.53 3.63 13.10
N ALA A 60 10.54 2.85 12.71
CA ALA A 60 11.80 3.43 12.27
C ALA A 60 11.60 4.28 11.00
N ALA A 61 12.51 5.21 10.74
CA ALA A 61 12.49 6.00 9.51
C ALA A 61 12.59 5.12 8.25
N MET A 62 11.96 5.55 7.15
CA MET A 62 11.87 4.80 5.87
C MET A 62 13.22 4.43 5.21
N ARG A 63 14.33 5.02 5.67
CA ARG A 63 15.69 4.65 5.27
C ARG A 63 16.17 3.32 5.88
N TYR A 64 15.56 2.90 6.99
CA TYR A 64 15.92 1.67 7.71
C TYR A 64 15.00 0.49 7.38
N THR A 65 13.73 0.77 7.09
CA THR A 65 12.74 -0.29 6.80
C THR A 65 12.81 -0.72 5.34
N GLU A 66 12.46 -1.98 5.12
CA GLU A 66 12.31 -2.56 3.79
C GLU A 66 10.97 -3.27 3.69
N ILE A 67 10.40 -3.28 2.49
CA ILE A 67 9.08 -3.85 2.23
C ILE A 67 9.04 -4.65 0.95
N ARG A 68 8.07 -5.56 0.89
CA ARG A 68 7.57 -6.20 -0.33
C ARG A 68 6.07 -6.48 -0.19
N LEU A 69 5.46 -6.92 -1.28
CA LEU A 69 4.07 -7.39 -1.26
C LEU A 69 3.94 -8.69 -0.47
N SER A 70 2.95 -8.74 0.42
CA SER A 70 2.53 -9.97 1.09
C SER A 70 1.99 -10.98 0.06
N ARG A 71 1.92 -12.25 0.44
CA ARG A 71 1.31 -13.28 -0.42
C ARG A 71 -0.19 -13.00 -0.68
N PHE A 72 -0.91 -12.49 0.32
CA PHE A 72 -2.34 -12.14 0.20
C PHE A 72 -2.57 -11.02 -0.82
N ALA A 73 -1.71 -10.00 -0.83
CA ALA A 73 -1.84 -8.87 -1.76
C ALA A 73 -1.76 -9.27 -3.25
N HIS A 74 -1.16 -10.43 -3.59
CA HIS A 74 -1.14 -10.90 -4.98
C HIS A 74 -2.54 -11.26 -5.48
N ALA A 75 -3.47 -11.65 -4.60
CA ALA A 75 -4.86 -11.92 -4.97
C ALA A 75 -5.64 -10.65 -5.33
N LEU A 76 -5.18 -9.47 -4.88
CA LEU A 76 -5.80 -8.19 -5.26
C LEU A 76 -5.47 -7.79 -6.70
N MET A 77 -4.29 -8.19 -7.21
CA MET A 77 -3.78 -7.79 -8.54
C MET A 77 -3.73 -8.95 -9.54
N ALA A 78 -4.41 -10.06 -9.26
CA ALA A 78 -4.39 -11.22 -10.13
C ALA A 78 -5.02 -10.88 -11.50
N ASP A 79 -4.35 -11.26 -12.59
CA ASP A 79 -4.78 -11.02 -13.98
C ASP A 79 -4.93 -9.54 -14.38
N LEU A 80 -4.26 -8.63 -13.67
CA LEU A 80 -4.24 -7.20 -14.02
C LEU A 80 -3.67 -6.94 -15.42
N ASP A 81 -2.75 -7.80 -15.88
CA ASP A 81 -2.08 -7.76 -17.18
C ASP A 81 -2.94 -8.28 -18.34
N LYS A 82 -4.18 -8.72 -18.07
CA LYS A 82 -5.08 -9.33 -19.07
C LYS A 82 -6.26 -8.42 -19.45
N GLU A 83 -6.04 -7.11 -19.42
CA GLU A 83 -7.05 -6.10 -19.81
C GLU A 83 -8.38 -6.27 -19.05
N THR A 84 -8.31 -6.67 -17.77
CA THR A 84 -9.48 -6.99 -16.95
C THR A 84 -10.15 -5.76 -16.32
N VAL A 85 -9.48 -4.60 -16.38
CA VAL A 85 -9.93 -3.33 -15.80
C VAL A 85 -9.48 -2.17 -16.70
N ASP A 86 -10.21 -1.07 -16.63
CA ASP A 86 -9.82 0.17 -17.29
C ASP A 86 -8.61 0.82 -16.60
N PHE A 87 -7.76 1.44 -17.42
CA PHE A 87 -6.64 2.26 -16.95
C PHE A 87 -6.96 3.75 -17.22
N ALA A 88 -6.52 4.60 -16.30
CA ALA A 88 -6.63 6.05 -16.40
C ALA A 88 -5.24 6.70 -16.35
N PRO A 89 -5.05 7.87 -17.00
CA PRO A 89 -3.83 8.64 -16.86
C PRO A 89 -3.63 9.08 -15.39
N ASN A 90 -2.36 9.22 -14.99
CA ASN A 90 -1.98 9.82 -13.72
C ASN A 90 -2.16 11.36 -13.73
N TYR A 91 -1.72 12.03 -12.67
CA TYR A 91 -1.97 13.46 -12.45
C TYR A 91 -1.32 14.41 -13.47
N ASP A 92 -0.28 13.98 -14.18
CA ASP A 92 0.40 14.75 -15.23
C ASP A 92 0.28 14.10 -16.62
N GLU A 93 -0.58 13.09 -16.74
CA GLU A 93 -0.90 12.37 -17.98
C GLU A 93 0.30 11.67 -18.66
N THR A 94 1.39 11.41 -17.91
CA THR A 94 2.59 10.73 -18.44
C THR A 94 2.66 9.25 -18.13
N GLU A 95 1.89 8.78 -17.15
CA GLU A 95 1.84 7.37 -16.72
C GLU A 95 0.39 6.89 -16.67
N MET A 96 0.18 5.56 -16.69
CA MET A 96 -1.15 4.94 -16.61
C MET A 96 -1.29 4.13 -15.31
N ALA A 97 -2.46 4.22 -14.67
CA ALA A 97 -2.79 3.43 -13.49
C ALA A 97 -4.17 2.77 -13.64
N PRO A 98 -4.37 1.54 -13.11
CA PRO A 98 -5.67 0.91 -13.13
C PRO A 98 -6.66 1.68 -12.24
N ALA A 99 -7.87 1.93 -12.73
CA ALA A 99 -8.90 2.65 -11.98
C ALA A 99 -9.40 1.86 -10.75
N VAL A 100 -9.40 0.53 -10.86
CA VAL A 100 -9.71 -0.43 -9.80
C VAL A 100 -8.79 -1.64 -9.88
N LEU A 101 -8.66 -2.40 -8.80
CA LEU A 101 -7.94 -3.67 -8.80
C LEU A 101 -8.88 -4.84 -9.12
N PRO A 102 -8.46 -5.84 -9.91
CA PRO A 102 -9.25 -7.03 -10.30
C PRO A 102 -9.36 -8.06 -9.15
N THR A 103 -9.59 -7.58 -7.92
CA THR A 103 -9.45 -8.38 -6.70
C THR A 103 -10.25 -9.67 -6.74
N ARG A 104 -9.63 -10.78 -6.33
CA ARG A 104 -10.30 -12.08 -6.18
C ARG A 104 -10.85 -12.33 -4.78
N VAL A 105 -10.74 -11.35 -3.89
CA VAL A 105 -11.21 -11.41 -2.51
C VAL A 105 -11.98 -10.15 -2.14
N PRO A 106 -13.04 -10.24 -1.31
CA PRO A 106 -13.81 -9.08 -0.86
C PRO A 106 -13.05 -8.31 0.23
N ASN A 107 -11.95 -7.63 -0.15
CA ASN A 107 -11.02 -7.01 0.80
C ASN A 107 -11.68 -5.97 1.72
N LEU A 108 -12.67 -5.24 1.22
CA LEU A 108 -13.43 -4.26 2.04
C LEU A 108 -14.10 -4.94 3.24
N LEU A 109 -14.73 -6.10 3.05
CA LEU A 109 -15.39 -6.83 4.13
C LEU A 109 -14.39 -7.51 5.07
N ILE A 110 -13.25 -7.92 4.53
CA ILE A 110 -12.23 -8.68 5.27
C ILE A 110 -11.36 -7.79 6.15
N ASN A 111 -10.85 -6.70 5.59
CA ASN A 111 -9.91 -5.79 6.26
C ASN A 111 -10.58 -4.51 6.77
N GLY A 112 -11.81 -4.22 6.31
CA GLY A 112 -12.53 -3.00 6.68
C GLY A 112 -11.90 -1.75 6.08
N ALA A 113 -12.53 -0.62 6.40
CA ALA A 113 -12.00 0.71 6.20
C ALA A 113 -12.60 1.62 7.29
N SER A 114 -11.89 2.69 7.61
CA SER A 114 -12.39 3.78 8.45
C SER A 114 -11.89 5.07 7.84
N GLY A 115 -12.78 6.02 7.60
CA GLY A 115 -12.44 7.31 7.00
C GLY A 115 -13.40 8.38 7.49
N ILE A 116 -12.97 9.64 7.46
CA ILE A 116 -13.84 10.77 7.78
C ILE A 116 -13.80 11.69 6.57
N ALA A 117 -14.96 11.91 5.98
CA ALA A 117 -15.15 12.80 4.84
C ALA A 117 -15.82 14.10 5.31
N VAL A 118 -16.10 14.98 4.37
CA VAL A 118 -16.90 16.19 4.65
C VAL A 118 -18.37 15.77 4.82
N GLY A 119 -18.85 15.78 6.07
CA GLY A 119 -20.26 15.48 6.40
C GLY A 119 -20.62 13.98 6.50
N MET A 120 -19.65 13.07 6.42
CA MET A 120 -19.83 11.61 6.52
C MET A 120 -18.64 10.95 7.23
N ALA A 121 -18.84 9.75 7.79
CA ALA A 121 -17.80 8.90 8.39
C ALA A 121 -18.10 7.41 8.14
#